data_AF-A0A6B9Z5N8-F1
#
_entry.id   AF-A0A6B9Z5N8-F1
#
_cell.length_a   1.000
_cell.length_b   1.000
_cell.length_c   1.000
_cell.angle_alpha   90.00
_cell.angle_beta   90.00
_cell.angle_gamma   90.00
#
_symmetry.space_group_name_H-M   'P 1'
#
loop_
_entity.id
_entity.type
_entity.pdbx_description
1 polymer ?
#
loop_
_entity_poly.entity_id
_entity_poly.type
_entity_poly.pdbx_seq_one_letter_code
_entity_poly.pdbx_strand_id
1 'polypeptide(L)'
;MDNEITHLPMFYVAGLAVRTINKDGRASRDIGSLWQKFTDGNMAEKLNEKEGNELYCVYTDYESDHNDYYNAILGCKVSSIEYLPEGFTGKAIPAGKYMVFTPAGEFPANIGDTWQYIWQSGIGRTYTADFDVYDVTGKAFEDIESKVYVAVD
;
A
#
# COMPACT_ATOMS: atom_id res chain seq x y z
N MET A 1 8.44 -16.40 8.13
CA MET A 1 8.01 -14.99 8.16
C MET A 1 6.87 -14.95 9.15
N ASP A 2 7.02 -14.15 10.21
CA ASP A 2 6.01 -14.05 11.25
C ASP A 2 4.78 -13.37 10.67
N ASN A 3 3.60 -13.90 10.99
CA ASN A 3 2.34 -13.29 10.64
C ASN A 3 1.37 -13.31 11.81
N GLU A 4 0.56 -12.27 11.89
CA GLU A 4 -0.54 -12.15 12.84
C GLU A 4 -1.83 -11.82 12.11
N ILE A 5 -2.97 -12.19 12.70
CA ILE A 5 -4.28 -11.80 12.22
C ILE A 5 -4.76 -10.60 13.01
N THR A 6 -5.23 -9.56 12.32
CA THR A 6 -5.87 -8.40 12.92
C THR A 6 -7.19 -8.08 12.24
N HIS A 7 -8.03 -7.28 12.90
CA HIS A 7 -9.24 -6.73 12.34
C HIS A 7 -9.12 -5.21 12.31
N LEU A 8 -9.36 -4.62 11.15
CA LEU A 8 -9.31 -3.18 10.97
C LEU A 8 -10.71 -2.64 10.69
N PRO A 9 -11.08 -1.48 11.28
CA PRO A 9 -12.25 -0.76 10.82
C PRO A 9 -12.01 -0.22 9.40
N MET A 10 -13.08 0.22 8.75
CA MET A 10 -12.97 0.95 7.48
C MET A 10 -12.20 2.25 7.72
N PHE A 11 -11.31 2.60 6.80
CA PHE A 11 -10.57 3.87 6.84
C PHE A 11 -10.36 4.40 5.42
N TYR A 12 -9.93 5.66 5.31
CA TYR A 12 -9.64 6.28 4.02
C TYR A 12 -8.15 6.46 3.78
N VAL A 13 -7.74 6.27 2.54
CA VAL A 13 -6.42 6.63 2.03
C VAL A 13 -6.59 7.59 0.87
N ALA A 14 -5.82 8.68 0.87
CA ALA A 14 -5.75 9.63 -0.23
C ALA A 14 -4.32 9.78 -0.74
N GLY A 15 -4.14 9.84 -2.06
CA GLY A 15 -2.82 9.80 -2.68
C GLY A 15 -2.83 9.89 -4.19
N LEU A 16 -1.69 9.54 -4.80
CA LEU A 16 -1.56 9.36 -6.24
C LEU A 16 -1.84 7.91 -6.61
N ALA A 17 -2.42 7.66 -7.79
CA ALA A 17 -2.72 6.32 -8.25
C ALA A 17 -2.17 5.99 -9.63
N VAL A 18 -1.94 4.69 -9.85
CA VAL A 18 -1.59 4.12 -11.14
C VAL A 18 -2.28 2.77 -11.34
N ARG A 19 -2.79 2.52 -12.55
CA ARG A 19 -3.28 1.20 -12.97
C ARG A 19 -2.09 0.37 -13.46
N THR A 20 -1.86 -0.79 -12.87
CA THR A 20 -0.68 -1.62 -13.18
C THR A 20 -0.98 -3.12 -13.09
N ILE A 21 0.04 -3.93 -13.39
CA ILE A 21 0.01 -5.41 -13.42
C ILE A 21 1.39 -5.95 -13.05
N ASN A 22 1.47 -7.08 -12.36
CA ASN A 22 2.75 -7.65 -11.91
C ASN A 22 3.63 -8.21 -13.05
N LYS A 23 3.02 -8.48 -14.20
CA LYS A 23 3.67 -9.10 -15.37
C LYS A 23 4.86 -8.28 -15.87
N ASP A 24 5.94 -8.98 -16.23
CA ASP A 24 7.17 -8.42 -16.84
C ASP A 24 7.77 -7.24 -16.05
N GLY A 25 7.61 -7.27 -14.71
CA GLY A 25 8.10 -6.23 -13.80
C GLY A 25 7.42 -4.87 -13.95
N ARG A 26 6.26 -4.80 -14.60
CA ARG A 26 5.57 -3.52 -14.85
C ARG A 26 5.14 -2.83 -13.56
N ALA A 27 4.54 -3.57 -12.62
CA ALA A 27 4.18 -3.04 -11.29
C ALA A 27 5.36 -2.36 -10.60
N SER A 28 6.53 -3.01 -10.57
CA SER A 28 7.73 -2.43 -9.95
C SER A 28 8.14 -1.08 -10.58
N ARG A 29 8.09 -0.97 -11.91
CA ARG A 29 8.39 0.29 -12.61
C ARG A 29 7.33 1.36 -12.38
N ASP A 30 6.06 1.00 -12.48
CA ASP A 30 4.93 1.92 -12.34
C ASP A 30 4.83 2.46 -10.90
N ILE A 31 4.96 1.58 -9.90
CA ILE A 31 4.95 1.92 -8.47
C ILE A 31 6.22 2.69 -8.09
N GLY A 32 7.40 2.30 -8.59
CA GLY A 32 8.62 3.08 -8.37
C GLY A 32 8.51 4.51 -8.93
N SER A 33 7.90 4.67 -10.10
CA SER A 33 7.61 5.99 -10.69
C SER A 33 6.56 6.77 -9.88
N LEU A 34 5.59 6.07 -9.27
CA LEU A 34 4.58 6.66 -8.40
C LEU A 34 5.24 7.23 -7.13
N TRP A 35 6.13 6.46 -6.50
CA TRP A 35 6.96 6.90 -5.37
C TRP A 35 7.77 8.14 -5.69
N GLN A 36 8.49 8.13 -6.82
CA GLN A 36 9.28 9.29 -7.22
C GLN A 36 8.41 10.55 -7.35
N LYS A 37 7.28 10.46 -8.05
CA LYS A 37 6.35 11.60 -8.21
C LYS A 37 5.78 12.08 -6.89
N PHE A 38 5.44 11.15 -5.99
CA PHE A 38 4.87 11.47 -4.69
C PHE A 38 5.87 12.20 -3.80
N THR A 39 7.11 11.71 -3.75
CA THR A 39 8.19 12.29 -2.93
C THR A 39 8.72 13.60 -3.51
N ASP A 40 9.11 13.63 -4.80
CA ASP A 40 9.64 14.84 -5.45
C ASP A 40 8.62 15.99 -5.43
N GLY A 41 7.34 15.64 -5.50
CA GLY A 41 6.23 16.58 -5.45
C GLY A 41 5.80 17.01 -4.04
N ASN A 42 6.42 16.48 -2.98
CA ASN A 42 6.00 16.64 -1.58
C ASN A 42 4.48 16.44 -1.40
N MET A 43 3.94 15.40 -2.03
CA MET A 43 2.49 15.23 -2.14
C MET A 43 1.82 14.97 -0.79
N ALA A 44 2.50 14.30 0.15
CA ALA A 44 2.00 14.13 1.52
C ALA A 44 1.72 15.47 2.20
N GLU A 45 2.51 16.51 1.95
CA GLU A 45 2.33 17.84 2.56
C GLU A 45 1.19 18.66 1.94
N LYS A 46 0.67 18.21 0.80
CA LYS A 46 -0.49 18.83 0.14
C LYS A 46 -1.82 18.25 0.62
N LEU A 47 -1.79 17.11 1.32
CA LEU A 47 -2.98 16.50 1.90
C LEU A 47 -3.30 17.15 3.25
N ASN A 48 -4.54 17.64 3.37
CA ASN A 48 -5.10 18.07 4.64
C ASN A 48 -5.68 16.86 5.39
N GLU A 49 -5.90 17.01 6.69
CA GLU A 49 -6.61 16.02 7.53
C GLU A 49 -5.98 14.61 7.54
N LYS A 50 -4.64 14.55 7.44
CA LYS A 50 -3.88 13.31 7.61
C LYS A 50 -4.07 12.73 9.02
N GLU A 51 -4.28 11.43 9.08
CA GLU A 51 -4.30 10.66 10.33
C GLU A 51 -2.98 9.89 10.49
N GLY A 52 -1.98 10.56 11.04
CA GLY A 52 -0.63 10.01 11.19
C GLY A 52 0.34 10.48 10.11
N ASN A 53 1.53 9.90 10.11
CA ASN A 53 2.63 10.26 9.21
C ASN A 53 3.08 9.08 8.34
N GLU A 54 2.47 7.92 8.53
CA GLU A 54 2.76 6.72 7.77
C GLU A 54 2.29 6.88 6.33
N LEU A 55 3.08 6.32 5.42
CA LEU A 55 2.71 6.19 4.02
C LEU A 55 2.07 4.83 3.78
N TYR A 56 1.06 4.81 2.91
CA TYR A 56 0.32 3.62 2.52
C TYR A 56 0.52 3.40 1.03
N CYS A 57 0.93 2.20 0.63
CA CYS A 57 0.84 1.74 -0.76
C CYS A 57 -0.27 0.70 -0.85
N VAL A 58 -1.45 1.13 -1.29
CA VAL A 58 -2.66 0.32 -1.36
C VAL A 58 -2.79 -0.33 -2.73
N TYR A 59 -3.10 -1.61 -2.75
CA TYR A 59 -3.42 -2.41 -3.91
C TYR A 59 -4.89 -2.80 -3.88
N THR A 60 -5.68 -2.32 -4.85
CA THR A 60 -7.14 -2.47 -4.84
C THR A 60 -7.70 -2.50 -6.26
N ASP A 61 -9.02 -2.65 -6.41
CA ASP A 61 -9.71 -2.73 -7.70
C ASP A 61 -9.09 -3.80 -8.62
N TYR A 62 -8.74 -4.95 -8.05
CA TYR A 62 -8.23 -6.11 -8.77
C TYR A 62 -9.26 -6.59 -9.80
N GLU A 63 -8.81 -6.95 -11.00
CA GLU A 63 -9.70 -7.61 -11.99
C GLU A 63 -10.03 -9.04 -11.60
N SER A 64 -9.06 -9.75 -11.02
CA SER A 64 -9.23 -11.13 -10.57
C SER A 64 -8.33 -11.43 -9.37
N ASP A 65 -7.02 -11.53 -9.61
CA ASP A 65 -5.99 -11.90 -8.65
C ASP A 65 -4.68 -11.12 -8.91
N HIS A 66 -3.56 -11.63 -8.40
CA HIS A 66 -2.25 -11.00 -8.56
C HIS A 66 -1.65 -11.08 -9.97
N ASN A 67 -2.25 -11.80 -10.91
CA ASN A 67 -1.79 -11.94 -12.29
C ASN A 67 -2.41 -10.92 -13.25
N ASP A 68 -3.54 -10.31 -12.87
CA ASP A 68 -4.26 -9.32 -13.68
C ASP A 68 -4.06 -7.88 -13.16
N TYR A 69 -4.74 -6.93 -13.79
CA TYR A 69 -4.58 -5.51 -13.44
C TYR A 69 -5.20 -5.17 -12.09
N TYR A 70 -4.59 -4.20 -11.42
CA TYR A 70 -5.06 -3.58 -10.19
C TYR A 70 -4.64 -2.10 -10.13
N ASN A 71 -5.23 -1.37 -9.20
CA ASN A 71 -4.83 0.00 -8.87
C ASN A 71 -3.84 -0.02 -7.71
N ALA A 72 -2.70 0.65 -7.87
CA ALA A 72 -1.82 1.01 -6.77
C ALA A 72 -2.07 2.47 -6.39
N ILE A 73 -2.27 2.77 -5.10
CA ILE A 73 -2.44 4.11 -4.56
C ILE A 73 -1.36 4.35 -3.51
N LEU A 74 -0.48 5.31 -3.75
CA LEU A 74 0.51 5.76 -2.77
C LEU A 74 0.03 7.04 -2.11
N GLY A 75 -0.15 7.01 -0.79
CA GLY A 75 -0.80 8.09 -0.08
C GLY A 75 -0.68 8.05 1.43
N CYS A 76 -1.51 8.86 2.08
CA CYS A 76 -1.63 8.93 3.53
C CYS A 76 -3.02 8.50 3.96
N LYS A 77 -3.14 7.98 5.18
CA LYS A 77 -4.43 7.83 5.83
C LYS A 77 -5.03 9.22 6.09
N VAL A 78 -6.31 9.40 5.83
CA VAL A 78 -7.02 10.69 6.00
C VAL A 78 -8.38 10.46 6.66
N SER A 79 -8.91 11.49 7.34
CA SER A 79 -10.25 11.38 7.95
C SER A 79 -11.39 11.45 6.94
N SER A 80 -11.17 12.00 5.75
CA SER A 80 -12.17 12.13 4.69
C SER A 80 -11.55 12.16 3.29
N ILE A 81 -12.34 11.76 2.28
CA ILE A 81 -12.00 11.84 0.85
C ILE A 81 -13.00 12.69 0.05
N GLU A 82 -13.86 13.46 0.71
CA GLU A 82 -14.88 14.29 0.04
C GLU A 82 -14.28 15.50 -0.70
N TYR A 83 -13.23 16.12 -0.15
CA TYR A 83 -12.64 17.35 -0.67
C TYR A 83 -11.13 17.23 -0.84
N LEU A 84 -10.71 16.34 -1.74
CA LEU A 84 -9.30 16.16 -2.03
C LEU A 84 -8.75 17.28 -2.94
N PRO A 85 -7.48 17.68 -2.77
CA PRO A 85 -6.83 18.61 -3.69
C PRO A 85 -6.79 18.05 -5.12
N GLU A 86 -6.72 18.94 -6.11
CA GLU A 86 -6.62 18.53 -7.52
C GLU A 86 -5.41 17.59 -7.73
N GLY A 87 -5.64 16.52 -8.48
CA GLY A 87 -4.62 15.51 -8.77
C GLY A 87 -4.51 14.38 -7.74
N PHE A 88 -5.24 14.45 -6.63
CA PHE A 88 -5.36 13.33 -5.68
C PHE A 88 -6.56 12.45 -5.99
N THR A 89 -6.43 11.18 -5.62
CA THR A 89 -7.54 10.23 -5.55
C THR A 89 -7.68 9.72 -4.12
N GLY A 90 -8.89 9.28 -3.77
CA GLY A 90 -9.23 8.74 -2.46
C GLY A 90 -9.85 7.35 -2.57
N LYS A 91 -9.59 6.50 -1.58
CA LYS A 91 -10.18 5.16 -1.49
C LYS A 91 -10.61 4.86 -0.06
N ALA A 92 -11.83 4.33 0.07
CA ALA A 92 -12.27 3.67 1.29
C ALA A 92 -11.69 2.24 1.31
N ILE A 93 -10.86 1.95 2.29
CA ILE A 93 -10.33 0.61 2.56
C ILE A 93 -11.36 -0.11 3.43
N PRO A 94 -11.98 -1.20 2.96
CA PRO A 94 -13.06 -1.87 3.70
C PRO A 94 -12.61 -2.32 5.10
N ALA A 95 -13.56 -2.29 6.04
CA ALA A 95 -13.37 -3.00 7.30
C ALA A 95 -13.20 -4.49 6.99
N GLY A 96 -12.30 -5.16 7.70
CA GLY A 96 -12.03 -6.55 7.39
C GLY A 96 -10.96 -7.18 8.26
N LYS A 97 -10.73 -8.46 7.98
CA LYS A 97 -9.69 -9.26 8.59
C LYS A 97 -8.46 -9.23 7.70
N TYR A 98 -7.31 -9.02 8.32
CA TYR A 98 -6.03 -8.87 7.64
C TYR A 98 -5.01 -9.81 8.26
N MET A 99 -4.28 -10.52 7.39
CA MET A 99 -3.04 -11.14 7.76
C MET A 99 -1.91 -10.12 7.60
N VAL A 100 -1.18 -9.87 8.68
CA VAL A 100 -0.12 -8.87 8.75
C VAL A 100 1.22 -9.58 8.68
N PHE A 101 2.08 -9.15 7.77
CA PHE A 101 3.45 -9.59 7.64
C PHE A 101 4.39 -8.47 8.04
N THR A 102 5.46 -8.83 8.75
CA THR A 102 6.60 -7.94 8.99
C THR A 102 7.70 -8.35 8.01
N PRO A 103 8.00 -7.53 6.99
CA PRO A 103 9.09 -7.77 6.06
C PRO A 103 10.43 -7.96 6.79
N ALA A 104 11.20 -8.96 6.37
CA ALA A 104 12.49 -9.26 6.93
C ALA A 104 13.61 -8.92 5.93
N GLY A 105 14.75 -8.44 6.44
CA GLY A 105 15.87 -8.00 5.61
C GLY A 105 15.82 -6.51 5.29
N GLU A 106 16.65 -6.08 4.33
CA GLU A 106 16.90 -4.66 4.04
C GLU A 106 15.78 -4.03 3.19
N PHE A 107 15.37 -2.82 3.57
CA PHE A 107 14.48 -2.00 2.78
C PHE A 107 15.23 -1.42 1.56
N PRO A 108 14.61 -1.37 0.36
CA PRO A 108 13.23 -1.73 0.02
C PRO A 108 13.06 -3.17 -0.52
N ALA A 109 14.14 -3.94 -0.64
CA ALA A 109 14.11 -5.28 -1.23
C ALA A 109 13.18 -6.23 -0.46
N ASN A 110 13.15 -6.09 0.87
CA ASN A 110 12.29 -6.88 1.77
C ASN A 110 10.79 -6.83 1.42
N ILE A 111 10.28 -5.74 0.84
CA ILE A 111 8.89 -5.61 0.41
C ILE A 111 8.61 -6.54 -0.76
N GLY A 112 9.48 -6.51 -1.78
CA GLY A 112 9.34 -7.35 -2.97
C GLY A 112 9.41 -8.84 -2.61
N ASP A 113 10.36 -9.21 -1.76
CA ASP A 113 10.52 -10.59 -1.28
C ASP A 113 9.31 -11.07 -0.47
N THR A 114 8.73 -10.18 0.35
CA THR A 114 7.49 -10.46 1.10
C THR A 114 6.32 -10.74 0.16
N TRP A 115 6.15 -9.92 -0.88
CA TRP A 115 5.10 -10.14 -1.87
C TRP A 115 5.28 -11.42 -2.69
N GLN A 116 6.51 -11.77 -3.07
CA GLN A 116 6.81 -13.05 -3.73
C GLN A 116 6.43 -14.24 -2.85
N TYR A 117 6.73 -14.17 -1.56
CA TYR A 117 6.30 -15.18 -0.59
C TYR A 117 4.77 -15.28 -0.50
N ILE A 118 4.08 -14.14 -0.37
CA ILE A 118 2.61 -14.09 -0.28
C ILE A 118 1.97 -14.73 -1.52
N TRP A 119 2.45 -14.43 -2.73
CA TRP A 119 1.89 -15.01 -3.97
C TRP A 119 2.06 -16.54 -4.04
N GLN A 120 3.10 -17.09 -3.44
CA GLN A 120 3.39 -18.53 -3.43
C GLN A 120 2.78 -19.27 -2.21
N SER A 121 2.29 -18.54 -1.22
CA SER A 121 1.82 -19.09 0.06
C SER A 121 0.48 -19.82 0.00
N GLY A 122 -0.33 -19.58 -1.04
CA GLY A 122 -1.69 -20.13 -1.14
C GLY A 122 -2.70 -19.52 -0.17
N ILE A 123 -2.39 -18.36 0.43
CA ILE A 123 -3.32 -17.63 1.30
C ILE A 123 -4.61 -17.30 0.54
N GLY A 124 -5.75 -17.55 1.18
CA GLY A 124 -7.09 -17.19 0.69
C GLY A 124 -7.32 -15.69 0.75
N ARG A 125 -6.69 -14.96 -0.17
CA ARG A 125 -6.84 -13.51 -0.31
C ARG A 125 -8.23 -13.17 -0.82
N THR A 126 -8.85 -12.13 -0.24
CA THR A 126 -10.15 -11.63 -0.71
C THR A 126 -10.03 -10.69 -1.90
N TYR A 127 -8.83 -10.17 -2.17
CA TYR A 127 -8.55 -9.20 -3.23
C TYR A 127 -9.45 -7.96 -3.17
N THR A 128 -9.83 -7.54 -1.96
CA THR A 128 -10.61 -6.32 -1.72
C THR A 128 -9.68 -5.10 -1.67
N ALA A 129 -8.77 -5.08 -0.72
CA ALA A 129 -7.65 -4.14 -0.66
C ALA A 129 -6.54 -4.74 0.20
N ASP A 130 -5.34 -4.82 -0.35
CA ASP A 130 -4.12 -5.12 0.40
C ASP A 130 -3.26 -3.86 0.46
N PHE A 131 -2.34 -3.75 1.41
CA PHE A 131 -1.51 -2.56 1.48
C PHE A 131 -0.23 -2.74 2.27
N ASP A 132 0.78 -1.97 1.88
CA ASP A 132 1.99 -1.77 2.64
C ASP A 132 1.85 -0.49 3.48
N VAL A 133 2.34 -0.50 4.71
CA VAL A 133 2.44 0.67 5.60
C VAL A 133 3.91 0.92 5.90
N TYR A 134 4.36 2.16 5.71
CA TYR A 134 5.75 2.58 5.92
C TYR A 134 5.81 3.67 6.98
N ASP A 135 6.56 3.42 8.05
CA ASP A 135 6.94 4.47 9.00
C ASP A 135 8.21 5.15 8.51
N VAL A 136 8.05 6.35 7.96
CA VAL A 136 9.13 7.14 7.36
C VAL A 136 9.57 8.30 8.26
N THR A 137 8.95 8.49 9.43
CA THR A 137 9.13 9.72 10.23
C THR A 137 10.47 9.70 10.96
N GLY A 138 11.39 10.57 10.54
CA GLY A 138 12.68 10.74 11.21
C GLY A 138 13.62 9.54 11.08
N LYS A 139 13.36 8.64 10.13
CA LYS A 139 14.17 7.45 9.86
C LYS A 139 15.01 7.62 8.60
N ALA A 140 16.20 7.03 8.60
CA ALA A 140 16.97 6.87 7.37
C ALA A 140 16.25 5.88 6.44
N PHE A 141 16.54 5.93 5.15
CA PHE A 141 15.87 5.08 4.17
C PHE A 141 16.05 3.58 4.47
N GLU A 142 17.23 3.18 4.93
CA GLU A 142 17.53 1.79 5.28
C GLU A 142 16.83 1.31 6.55
N ASP A 143 16.42 2.25 7.42
CA ASP A 143 15.78 1.99 8.71
C ASP A 143 14.24 2.03 8.64
N ILE A 144 13.67 2.20 7.44
CA ILE A 144 12.21 2.24 7.27
C ILE A 144 11.61 0.90 7.72
N GLU A 145 10.81 0.97 8.78
CA GLU A 145 9.99 -0.14 9.23
C GLU A 145 8.72 -0.20 8.37
N SER A 146 8.33 -1.42 8.02
CA SER A 146 7.17 -1.65 7.18
C SER A 146 6.33 -2.81 7.68
N LYS A 147 5.06 -2.79 7.28
CA LYS A 147 4.12 -3.90 7.47
C LYS A 147 3.34 -4.10 6.18
N VAL A 148 3.06 -5.36 5.85
CA VAL A 148 2.22 -5.73 4.70
C VAL A 148 0.93 -6.34 5.21
N TYR A 149 -0.20 -5.77 4.84
CA TYR A 149 -1.53 -6.19 5.23
C TYR A 149 -2.22 -6.85 4.03
N VAL A 150 -2.60 -8.10 4.20
CA VAL A 150 -3.25 -8.91 3.18
C VAL A 150 -4.67 -9.23 3.63
N ALA A 151 -5.68 -8.80 2.88
CA ALA A 151 -7.08 -9.03 3.20
C ALA A 151 -7.45 -10.50 3.03
N VAL A 152 -8.04 -11.10 4.06
CA VAL A 152 -8.42 -12.52 4.14
C VAL A 152 -9.82 -12.68 4.75
N ASP A 153 -10.44 -13.85 4.58
CA ASP A 153 -11.69 -14.24 5.25
C ASP A 153 -11.47 -14.72 6.70
#